data_AF-A0A4Q3UQ24-F1
#
_entry.id   AF-A0A4Q3UQ24-F1
#
_cell.length_a   1.000
_cell.length_b   1.000
_cell.length_c   1.000
_cell.angle_alpha   90.00
_cell.angle_beta   90.00
_cell.angle_gamma   90.00
#
_symmetry.space_group_name_H-M   'P 1'
#
loop_
_entity.id
_entity.type
_entity.pdbx_description
1 polymer ?
#
loop_
_entity_poly.entity_id
_entity_poly.type
_entity_poly.pdbx_seq_one_letter_code
_entity_poly.pdbx_strand_id
1 'polypeptide(L)'
;MIFKVRPLDWAALMAALVVLGAILLPITACACKKASPGTACLSNLKHQAMAHLLYAGDHNERFAQRDYWMDQIAPYVKDQNILHDPEVPKGSYGYAFNAALDKARSPADPDKVPLVYDSVNPIRNASDPFTSLPSGGRHPKEKPNRNNVAYADGHAKRLSIKRKQ
;
A
#
# COMPACT_ATOMS: atom_id res chain seq x y z
N MET A 1 54.97 -18.82 -13.68
CA MET A 1 55.14 -17.35 -13.72
C MET A 1 54.48 -16.76 -12.48
N ILE A 2 55.26 -16.26 -11.53
CA ILE A 2 54.75 -15.62 -10.30
C ILE A 2 54.54 -14.14 -10.66
N PHE A 3 53.29 -13.68 -10.72
CA PHE A 3 52.97 -12.27 -10.93
C PHE A 3 53.53 -11.45 -9.77
N LYS A 4 54.61 -10.70 -10.01
CA LYS A 4 55.23 -9.83 -9.03
C LYS A 4 54.46 -8.51 -8.99
N VAL A 5 53.36 -8.51 -8.24
CA VAL A 5 52.54 -7.31 -7.97
C VAL A 5 53.42 -6.29 -7.23
N ARG A 6 53.52 -5.07 -7.75
CA ARG A 6 54.37 -4.04 -7.13
C ARG A 6 53.66 -3.51 -5.88
N PRO A 7 54.38 -3.12 -4.81
CA PRO A 7 53.75 -2.61 -3.58
C PRO A 7 52.89 -1.35 -3.82
N LEU A 8 53.17 -0.61 -4.89
CA LEU A 8 52.38 0.55 -5.32
C LEU A 8 50.98 0.14 -5.84
N ASP A 9 50.83 -1.05 -6.41
CA ASP A 9 49.56 -1.56 -6.94
C ASP A 9 48.58 -1.84 -5.79
N TRP A 10 49.08 -2.33 -4.65
CA TRP A 10 48.28 -2.52 -3.44
C TRP A 10 47.80 -1.20 -2.85
N ALA A 11 48.64 -0.16 -2.83
CA ALA A 11 48.25 1.16 -2.35
C ALA A 11 47.12 1.77 -3.22
N ALA A 12 47.23 1.63 -4.54
CA ALA A 12 46.19 2.07 -5.47
C ALA A 12 44.86 1.31 -5.28
N LEU A 13 44.92 -0.02 -5.09
CA LEU A 13 43.73 -0.84 -4.83
C LEU A 13 43.03 -0.47 -3.52
N MET A 14 43.81 -0.27 -2.45
CA MET A 14 43.24 0.13 -1.15
C MET A 14 42.62 1.53 -1.21
N ALA A 15 43.27 2.47 -1.89
CA ALA A 15 42.70 3.80 -2.12
C ALA A 15 41.37 3.75 -2.89
N ALA A 16 41.30 2.92 -3.94
CA ALA A 16 40.06 2.71 -4.70
C ALA A 16 38.94 2.10 -3.84
N LEU A 17 39.26 1.12 -2.99
CA LEU A 17 38.28 0.49 -2.10
C LEU A 17 37.74 1.48 -1.04
N VAL A 18 38.59 2.37 -0.52
CA VAL A 18 38.19 3.42 0.42
C VAL A 18 37.25 4.43 -0.24
N VAL A 19 37.57 4.89 -1.45
CA VAL A 19 36.71 5.83 -2.21
C VAL A 19 35.37 5.18 -2.54
N LEU A 20 35.37 3.92 -3.00
CA LEU A 20 34.15 3.18 -3.30
C LEU A 20 33.29 2.98 -2.03
N GLY A 21 33.91 2.60 -0.91
CA GLY A 21 33.25 2.50 0.38
C GLY A 21 32.63 3.83 0.82
N ALA A 22 33.37 4.95 0.68
CA ALA A 22 32.88 6.27 1.07
C ALA A 22 31.65 6.75 0.27
N ILE A 23 31.50 6.31 -0.98
CA ILE A 23 30.32 6.61 -1.82
C ILE A 23 29.13 5.70 -1.47
N LEU A 24 29.38 4.43 -1.12
CA LEU A 24 28.33 3.44 -0.85
C LEU A 24 27.80 3.51 0.61
N LEU A 25 28.64 3.86 1.57
CA LEU A 25 28.28 3.96 3.00
C LEU A 25 27.23 5.03 3.35
N PRO A 26 27.17 6.24 2.74
CA PRO A 26 26.16 7.24 3.13
C PRO A 26 24.71 6.81 2.81
N ILE A 27 24.52 5.86 1.89
CA ILE A 27 23.18 5.37 1.49
C ILE A 27 22.62 4.40 2.54
N THR A 28 23.48 3.64 3.24
CA THR A 28 23.05 2.63 4.23
C THR A 28 22.76 3.21 5.60
N ALA A 29 23.20 4.44 5.89
CA ALA A 29 22.98 5.13 7.16
C ALA A 29 21.62 5.87 7.25
N CYS A 30 20.85 5.95 6.16
CA CYS A 30 19.47 6.40 6.22
C CYS A 30 18.62 5.28 6.82
N ALA A 31 18.70 5.13 8.14
CA ALA A 31 17.91 4.17 8.90
C ALA A 31 16.44 4.27 8.45
N CYS A 32 15.89 3.13 8.00
CA CYS A 32 14.50 3.00 7.60
C CYS A 32 13.61 3.49 8.75
N LYS A 33 13.20 4.76 8.71
CA LYS A 33 12.22 5.31 9.66
C LYS A 33 11.00 4.42 9.51
N LYS A 34 10.59 3.74 10.60
CA LYS A 34 9.38 2.92 10.59
C LYS A 34 8.24 3.77 10.05
N ALA A 35 7.65 3.33 8.94
CA ALA A 35 6.50 4.01 8.35
C ALA A 35 5.40 4.11 9.42
N SER A 36 4.76 5.27 9.51
CA SER A 36 3.58 5.42 10.37
C SER A 36 2.49 4.42 9.93
N PRO A 37 1.62 3.96 10.84
CA PRO A 37 0.52 3.07 10.47
C PRO A 37 -0.33 3.60 9.31
N GLY A 38 -0.64 4.90 9.28
CA GLY A 38 -1.38 5.51 8.16
C GLY A 38 -0.60 5.57 6.85
N THR A 39 0.74 5.54 6.86
CA THR A 39 1.57 5.40 5.65
C THR A 39 1.60 3.97 5.17
N ALA A 40 1.77 3.00 6.08
CA ALA A 40 1.67 1.59 5.74
C ALA A 40 0.28 1.24 5.19
N CYS A 41 -0.78 1.76 5.81
CA CYS A 41 -2.16 1.58 5.38
C CYS A 41 -2.42 2.16 3.98
N LEU A 42 -1.88 3.35 3.67
CA LEU A 42 -1.99 3.93 2.33
C LEU A 42 -1.31 3.06 1.26
N SER A 43 -0.12 2.54 1.56
CA SER A 43 0.60 1.62 0.68
C SER A 43 -0.15 0.30 0.49
N ASN A 44 -0.74 -0.25 1.57
CA ASN A 44 -1.58 -1.44 1.51
C ASN A 44 -2.78 -1.24 0.59
N LEU A 45 -3.49 -0.12 0.72
CA LEU A 45 -4.61 0.21 -0.16
C LEU A 45 -4.16 0.37 -1.61
N LYS A 46 -3.01 0.99 -1.88
CA LYS A 46 -2.46 1.07 -3.23
C LYS A 46 -2.18 -0.32 -3.82
N HIS A 47 -1.58 -1.22 -3.04
CA HIS A 47 -1.36 -2.61 -3.47
C HIS A 47 -2.67 -3.36 -3.72
N GLN A 48 -3.67 -3.20 -2.85
CA GLN A 48 -4.99 -3.79 -3.05
C GLN A 48 -5.66 -3.25 -4.32
N ALA A 49 -5.55 -1.95 -4.59
CA ALA A 49 -6.10 -1.34 -5.80
C ALA A 49 -5.47 -1.92 -7.07
N MET A 50 -4.14 -2.10 -7.07
CA MET A 50 -3.45 -2.79 -8.17
C MET A 50 -3.92 -4.25 -8.31
N ALA A 51 -4.10 -4.97 -7.21
CA ALA A 51 -4.60 -6.34 -7.24
C ALA A 51 -6.02 -6.44 -7.84
N HIS A 52 -6.89 -5.47 -7.57
CA HIS A 52 -8.21 -5.40 -8.19
C HIS A 52 -8.14 -5.13 -9.70
N LEU A 53 -7.21 -4.27 -10.15
CA LEU A 53 -7.01 -4.03 -11.58
C LEU A 53 -6.48 -5.28 -12.30
N LEU A 54 -5.54 -6.00 -11.68
CA LEU A 54 -5.06 -7.28 -12.20
C LEU A 54 -6.19 -8.31 -12.27
N TYR A 55 -6.99 -8.44 -11.20
CA TYR A 55 -8.19 -9.28 -11.20
C TYR A 55 -9.14 -8.91 -12.35
N ALA A 56 -9.42 -7.62 -12.54
CA ALA A 56 -10.33 -7.16 -13.60
C ALA A 56 -9.81 -7.51 -15.00
N GLY A 57 -8.50 -7.38 -15.24
CA GLY A 57 -7.88 -7.77 -16.51
C GLY A 57 -8.09 -9.25 -16.85
N ASP A 58 -8.08 -10.13 -15.85
CA ASP A 58 -8.34 -11.56 -16.03
C ASP A 58 -9.85 -11.91 -16.08
N HIS A 59 -10.73 -11.01 -15.62
CA HIS A 59 -12.16 -11.26 -15.38
C HIS A 59 -13.07 -10.35 -16.21
N ASN A 60 -12.79 -10.20 -17.51
CA ASN A 60 -13.62 -9.44 -18.47
C ASN A 60 -13.83 -7.96 -18.07
N GLU A 61 -12.79 -7.33 -17.52
CA GLU A 61 -12.79 -5.93 -17.06
C GLU A 61 -13.82 -5.67 -15.94
N ARG A 62 -14.09 -6.68 -15.11
CA ARG A 62 -15.02 -6.57 -13.96
C ARG A 62 -14.28 -6.61 -12.64
N PHE A 63 -14.69 -5.76 -11.71
CA PHE A 63 -14.23 -5.85 -10.33
C PHE A 63 -14.75 -7.10 -9.64
N ALA A 64 -14.11 -7.42 -8.52
CA ALA A 64 -14.45 -8.55 -7.67
C ALA A 64 -15.91 -8.48 -7.15
N GLN A 65 -16.43 -9.65 -6.78
CA GLN A 65 -17.71 -9.76 -6.08
C GLN A 65 -17.55 -9.25 -4.65
N ARG A 66 -18.51 -8.44 -4.22
CA ARG A 66 -18.48 -7.75 -2.91
C ARG A 66 -18.34 -8.65 -1.68
N ASP A 67 -18.78 -9.91 -1.74
CA ASP A 67 -18.77 -10.84 -0.60
C ASP A 67 -17.47 -11.66 -0.49
N TYR A 68 -16.67 -11.66 -1.56
CA TYR A 68 -15.46 -12.49 -1.69
C TYR A 68 -14.27 -11.70 -2.22
N TRP A 69 -14.31 -10.37 -2.16
CA TRP A 69 -13.34 -9.53 -2.86
C TRP A 69 -11.91 -9.77 -2.40
N MET A 70 -11.67 -9.97 -1.10
CA MET A 70 -10.34 -10.28 -0.56
C MET A 70 -9.85 -11.65 -1.05
N ASP A 71 -10.74 -12.64 -1.11
CA ASP A 71 -10.41 -13.99 -1.57
C ASP A 71 -10.10 -14.02 -3.07
N GLN A 72 -10.82 -13.20 -3.84
CA GLN A 72 -10.66 -13.09 -5.29
C GLN A 72 -9.39 -12.33 -5.69
N ILE A 73 -8.99 -11.30 -4.93
CA ILE A 73 -7.73 -10.60 -5.20
C ILE A 73 -6.51 -11.28 -4.57
N ALA A 74 -6.69 -12.20 -3.62
CA ALA A 74 -5.60 -12.87 -2.90
C ALA A 74 -4.52 -13.48 -3.82
N PRO A 75 -4.83 -14.09 -4.98
CA PRO A 75 -3.82 -14.61 -5.91
C PRO A 75 -2.90 -13.53 -6.51
N TYR A 76 -3.38 -12.28 -6.57
CA TYR A 76 -2.67 -11.13 -7.14
C TYR A 76 -1.85 -10.37 -6.08
N VAL A 77 -1.84 -10.88 -4.86
CA VAL A 77 -1.22 -10.26 -3.70
C VAL A 77 -0.14 -11.20 -3.15
N LYS A 78 1.10 -10.72 -3.09
CA LYS A 78 2.22 -11.52 -2.57
C LYS A 78 2.16 -11.72 -1.05
N ASP A 79 1.67 -10.73 -0.32
CA ASP A 79 1.59 -10.73 1.14
C ASP A 79 0.16 -10.41 1.58
N GLN A 80 -0.54 -11.38 2.16
CA GLN A 80 -1.92 -11.19 2.61
C GLN A 80 -2.04 -10.22 3.79
N ASN A 81 -0.94 -9.88 4.47
CA ASN A 81 -0.96 -8.84 5.51
C ASN A 81 -1.39 -7.47 4.96
N ILE A 82 -1.33 -7.23 3.65
CA ILE A 82 -1.84 -5.98 3.08
C ILE A 82 -3.36 -5.84 3.22
N LEU A 83 -4.09 -6.94 3.45
CA LEU A 83 -5.54 -6.97 3.64
C LEU A 83 -5.94 -6.60 5.07
N HIS A 84 -4.94 -6.43 5.95
CA HIS A 84 -5.13 -6.02 7.34
C HIS A 84 -4.64 -4.58 7.51
N ASP A 85 -5.50 -3.72 8.04
CA ASP A 85 -5.10 -2.37 8.40
C ASP A 85 -4.18 -2.41 9.65
N PRO A 86 -2.96 -1.84 9.59
CA PRO A 86 -2.03 -1.81 10.72
C PRO A 86 -2.55 -1.08 11.97
N GLU A 87 -3.61 -0.25 11.86
CA GLU A 87 -4.16 0.50 12.99
C GLU A 87 -5.21 -0.30 13.79
N VAL A 88 -5.72 -1.42 13.28
CA VAL A 88 -6.67 -2.30 14.00
C VAL A 88 -5.98 -3.46 14.72
N PRO A 89 -6.63 -4.06 15.75
CA PRO A 89 -6.11 -5.25 16.40
C PRO A 89 -5.77 -6.36 15.42
N LYS A 90 -4.68 -7.08 15.68
CA LYS A 90 -4.23 -8.22 14.86
C LYS A 90 -5.38 -9.21 14.66
N GLY A 91 -5.55 -9.68 13.42
CA GLY A 91 -6.64 -10.57 13.01
C GLY A 91 -7.90 -9.85 12.51
N SER A 92 -8.03 -8.54 12.74
CA SER A 92 -9.07 -7.70 12.11
C SER A 92 -8.60 -7.19 10.74
N TYR A 93 -9.52 -6.87 9.84
CA TYR A 93 -9.18 -6.43 8.47
C TYR A 93 -9.24 -4.92 8.32
N GLY A 94 -10.37 -4.32 8.68
CA GLY A 94 -10.47 -2.86 8.80
C GLY A 94 -10.46 -2.10 7.47
N TYR A 95 -10.59 -2.79 6.34
CA TYR A 95 -10.85 -2.22 5.01
C TYR A 95 -12.21 -2.67 4.51
N ALA A 96 -12.91 -1.81 3.78
CA ALA A 96 -14.13 -2.18 3.08
C ALA A 96 -14.05 -1.88 1.58
N PHE A 97 -14.73 -2.72 0.80
CA PHE A 97 -14.93 -2.56 -0.63
C PHE A 97 -16.22 -1.77 -0.91
N ASN A 98 -16.18 -0.89 -1.91
CA ASN A 98 -17.35 -0.14 -2.33
C ASN A 98 -18.35 -1.06 -3.05
N ALA A 99 -19.47 -1.36 -2.39
CA ALA A 99 -20.49 -2.27 -2.91
C ALA A 99 -21.13 -1.80 -4.24
N ALA A 100 -21.01 -0.52 -4.60
CA ALA A 100 -21.46 -0.02 -5.91
C ALA A 100 -20.65 -0.60 -7.08
N LEU A 101 -19.47 -1.17 -6.82
CA LEU A 101 -18.60 -1.78 -7.82
C LEU A 101 -18.74 -3.31 -7.90
N ASP A 102 -19.74 -3.91 -7.22
CA ASP A 102 -19.95 -5.37 -7.23
C ASP A 102 -20.10 -5.92 -8.65
N LYS A 103 -19.07 -6.65 -9.12
CA LYS A 103 -18.99 -7.22 -10.49
C LYS A 103 -19.18 -6.16 -11.60
N ALA A 104 -19.04 -4.89 -11.26
CA ALA A 104 -19.17 -3.78 -12.18
C ALA A 104 -17.91 -3.67 -13.05
N ARG A 105 -18.06 -3.07 -14.24
CA ARG A 105 -16.91 -2.64 -15.04
C ARG A 105 -16.33 -1.36 -14.47
N SER A 106 -15.13 -1.00 -14.93
CA SER A 106 -14.53 0.29 -14.63
C SER A 106 -15.51 1.44 -14.94
N PRO A 107 -15.76 2.36 -13.99
CA PRO A 107 -16.67 3.49 -14.19
C PRO A 107 -16.09 4.54 -15.14
N ALA A 108 -16.91 5.48 -15.60
CA ALA A 108 -16.48 6.54 -16.52
C ALA A 108 -15.40 7.48 -15.93
N ASP A 109 -15.50 7.79 -14.64
CA ASP A 109 -14.54 8.62 -13.87
C ASP A 109 -13.85 7.77 -12.78
N PRO A 110 -12.93 6.85 -13.14
CA PRO A 110 -12.37 5.88 -12.20
C PRO A 110 -11.49 6.51 -11.12
N ASP A 111 -10.94 7.70 -11.36
CA ASP A 111 -10.17 8.50 -10.40
C ASP A 111 -11.05 9.14 -9.30
N LYS A 112 -12.37 9.15 -9.48
CA LYS A 112 -13.31 9.76 -8.51
C LYS A 112 -14.10 8.73 -7.72
N VAL A 113 -14.09 7.46 -8.13
CA VAL A 113 -14.87 6.40 -7.52
C VAL A 113 -14.01 5.62 -6.52
N PRO A 114 -14.33 5.66 -5.20
CA PRO A 114 -13.66 4.83 -4.22
C PRO A 114 -13.85 3.35 -4.52
N LEU A 115 -12.78 2.58 -4.43
CA LEU A 115 -12.75 1.14 -4.64
C LEU A 115 -12.63 0.39 -3.31
N VAL A 116 -11.56 0.65 -2.56
CA VAL A 116 -11.32 0.13 -1.20
C VAL A 116 -10.93 1.27 -0.28
N TYR A 117 -11.38 1.26 0.97
CA TYR A 117 -11.16 2.36 1.91
C TYR A 117 -11.03 1.88 3.34
N ASP A 118 -10.46 2.74 4.19
CA ASP A 118 -10.44 2.54 5.64
C ASP A 118 -11.88 2.40 6.17
N SER A 119 -12.17 1.32 6.88
CA SER A 119 -13.52 1.01 7.34
C SER A 119 -13.56 0.67 8.82
N VAL A 120 -14.55 1.19 9.55
CA VAL A 120 -14.81 0.76 10.94
C VAL A 120 -15.26 -0.71 11.05
N ASN A 121 -15.59 -1.36 9.93
CA ASN A 121 -16.02 -2.76 9.91
C ASN A 121 -14.79 -3.70 9.98
N PRO A 122 -14.63 -4.51 11.04
CA PRO A 122 -13.43 -5.32 11.24
C PRO A 122 -13.44 -6.67 10.50
N ILE A 123 -14.53 -7.01 9.81
CA ILE A 123 -14.70 -8.34 9.19
C ILE A 123 -13.93 -8.50 7.88
N ARG A 124 -13.61 -9.76 7.52
CA ARG A 124 -13.12 -10.12 6.18
C ARG A 124 -14.20 -9.82 5.14
N ASN A 125 -13.79 -9.40 3.95
CA ASN A 125 -14.69 -9.06 2.84
C ASN A 125 -15.75 -8.00 3.21
N ALA A 126 -15.47 -7.10 4.16
CA ALA A 126 -16.39 -6.01 4.46
C ALA A 126 -16.68 -5.23 3.17
N SER A 127 -17.96 -4.98 2.91
CA SER A 127 -18.41 -4.21 1.75
C SER A 127 -19.66 -3.43 2.08
N ASP A 128 -19.69 -2.16 1.68
CA ASP A 128 -20.84 -1.28 1.85
C ASP A 128 -20.77 -0.11 0.85
N PRO A 129 -21.84 0.71 0.73
CA PRO A 129 -21.89 1.83 -0.23
C PRO A 129 -21.03 3.04 0.16
N PHE A 130 -19.79 2.84 0.63
CA PHE A 130 -18.90 3.91 1.11
C PHE A 130 -19.44 4.68 2.34
N THR A 131 -20.07 3.97 3.26
CA THR A 131 -20.72 4.50 4.48
C THR A 131 -19.93 4.22 5.76
N SER A 132 -19.11 3.17 5.77
CA SER A 132 -18.34 2.75 6.95
C SER A 132 -16.99 3.48 7.13
N LEU A 133 -16.77 4.55 6.36
CA LEU A 133 -15.58 5.39 6.47
C LEU A 133 -15.54 6.08 7.86
N PRO A 134 -14.46 5.93 8.66
CA PRO A 134 -14.38 6.53 10.00
C PRO A 134 -14.54 8.06 9.98
N SER A 135 -15.56 8.59 10.65
CA SER A 135 -15.86 10.04 10.65
C SER A 135 -14.75 10.90 11.26
N GLY A 136 -14.07 10.38 12.29
CA GLY A 136 -12.97 11.04 12.99
C GLY A 136 -11.58 10.80 12.40
N GLY A 137 -11.48 10.04 11.31
CA GLY A 137 -10.21 9.54 10.75
C GLY A 137 -9.76 8.24 11.40
N ARG A 138 -9.10 7.39 10.62
CA ARG A 138 -8.63 6.08 11.06
C ARG A 138 -7.31 6.12 11.80
N HIS A 139 -6.43 7.08 11.52
CA HIS A 139 -5.03 7.11 11.95
C HIS A 139 -4.76 8.21 12.99
N PRO A 140 -5.21 8.06 14.26
CA PRO A 140 -5.15 9.11 15.29
C PRO A 140 -3.73 9.52 15.69
N LYS A 141 -2.74 8.64 15.47
CA LYS A 141 -1.32 8.94 15.70
C LYS A 141 -0.75 9.90 14.65
N GLU A 142 -1.40 10.02 13.49
CA GLU A 142 -1.05 11.01 12.48
C GLU A 142 -1.80 12.32 12.75
N LYS A 143 -1.09 13.45 12.59
CA LYS A 143 -1.67 14.78 12.73
C LYS A 143 -1.57 15.53 11.40
N PRO A 144 -2.70 15.93 10.79
CA PRO A 144 -4.07 15.66 11.24
C PRO A 144 -4.46 14.20 11.02
N ASN A 145 -5.43 13.70 11.81
CA ASN A 145 -6.03 12.39 11.59
C ASN A 145 -6.75 12.38 10.22
N ARG A 146 -6.62 11.30 9.47
CA ARG A 146 -7.11 11.16 8.09
C ARG A 146 -7.60 9.74 7.84
N ASN A 147 -8.35 9.56 6.77
CA ASN A 147 -8.66 8.25 6.20
C ASN A 147 -7.87 8.07 4.89
N ASN A 148 -7.54 6.83 4.58
CA ASN A 148 -6.98 6.44 3.29
C ASN A 148 -8.08 5.81 2.43
N VAL A 149 -8.02 6.09 1.13
CA VAL A 149 -8.95 5.54 0.13
C VAL A 149 -8.15 5.19 -1.12
N ALA A 150 -8.37 4.00 -1.65
CA ALA A 150 -8.00 3.59 -3.00
C ALA A 150 -9.17 3.81 -3.96
N TYR A 151 -8.86 4.18 -5.19
CA TYR A 151 -9.81 4.53 -6.24
C TYR A 151 -9.80 3.47 -7.36
N ALA A 152 -10.84 3.49 -8.19
CA ALA A 152 -11.07 2.50 -9.24
C ALA A 152 -10.03 2.54 -10.37
N ASP A 153 -9.30 3.65 -10.55
CA ASP A 153 -8.13 3.75 -11.45
C ASP A 153 -6.84 3.18 -10.84
N GLY A 154 -6.93 2.74 -9.58
CA GLY A 154 -5.83 2.15 -8.85
C GLY A 154 -4.99 3.13 -8.03
N HIS A 155 -5.21 4.44 -8.04
CA HIS A 155 -4.47 5.32 -7.13
C HIS A 155 -5.01 5.24 -5.70
N ALA A 156 -4.20 5.68 -4.74
CA ALA A 156 -4.61 5.79 -3.34
C ALA A 156 -4.30 7.18 -2.81
N LYS A 157 -5.20 7.72 -1.99
CA LYS A 157 -5.14 9.08 -1.49
C LYS A 157 -5.59 9.16 -0.04
N ARG A 158 -4.94 10.05 0.71
CA ARG A 158 -5.40 10.49 2.03
C ARG A 158 -6.51 11.52 1.90
N LEU A 159 -7.67 11.22 2.48
CA LEU A 159 -8.77 12.17 2.59
C LEU A 159 -8.56 13.11 3.78
N SER A 160 -8.82 14.40 3.56
CA SER A 160 -9.02 15.34 4.64
C SER A 160 -10.40 15.11 5.26
N ILE A 161 -10.45 15.00 6.58
CA ILE A 161 -11.72 15.01 7.29
C ILE A 161 -12.30 16.42 7.17
N LYS A 162 -13.47 16.57 6.55
CA LYS A 162 -14.23 17.81 6.68
C LYS A 162 -14.72 17.88 8.12
N ARG A 163 -14.23 18.86 8.90
CA ARG A 163 -14.88 19.22 10.16
C ARG A 163 -16.32 19.57 9.81
N LYS A 164 -17.30 18.84 10.34
CA LYS A 164 -18.68 19.35 10.38
C LYS A 164 -18.59 20.67 11.17
N GLN A 165 -18.82 21.79 10.48
CA GLN A 165 -19.14 23.06 11.11
C GLN A 165 -20.54 22.96 11.71
#